data_AF-A0A1M3MUE8-F1
#
_entry.id   AF-A0A1M3MUE8-F1
#
_cell.length_a   1.000
_cell.length_b   1.000
_cell.length_c   1.000
_cell.angle_alpha   90.00
_cell.angle_beta   90.00
_cell.angle_gamma   90.00
#
_symmetry.space_group_name_H-M   'P 1'
#
loop_
_entity.id
_entity.type
_entity.pdbx_description
1 polymer ?
#
loop_
_entity_poly.entity_id
_entity_poly.type
_entity_poly.pdbx_seq_one_letter_code
_entity_poly.pdbx_strand_id
1 'polypeptide(L)'
;MQQSDIIGWGADASFEKRPGVPEERHPPKPLVEIAGYPQQTLGTPSAKSYYRPLTAVYGTAVPLRGLSGVIRRIAYRVPDYKPRRWMLLMLADRVDVIEHNALPLTLGVGAIAAGVLGVRALSKR
;
A
#
# COMPACT_ATOMS: atom_id res chain seq x y z
N MET A 1 33.41 19.65 -38.81
CA MET A 1 32.18 20.50 -38.89
C MET A 1 31.00 19.56 -38.77
N GLN A 2 30.19 19.68 -37.72
CA GLN A 2 29.02 18.82 -37.52
C GLN A 2 27.85 19.36 -38.35
N GLN A 3 27.21 18.51 -39.15
CA GLN A 3 26.16 18.93 -40.08
C GLN A 3 24.81 18.45 -39.53
N SER A 4 24.09 19.33 -38.84
CA SER A 4 22.82 19.03 -38.15
C SER A 4 21.66 18.67 -39.07
N ASP A 5 21.78 19.00 -40.36
CA ASP A 5 20.70 18.87 -41.34
C ASP A 5 20.60 17.45 -41.92
N ILE A 6 21.60 16.61 -41.70
CA ILE A 6 21.65 15.24 -42.19
C ILE A 6 21.36 14.30 -41.01
N ILE A 7 20.19 13.65 -41.06
CA ILE A 7 19.80 12.63 -40.08
C ILE A 7 20.79 11.45 -40.19
N GLY A 8 21.53 11.18 -39.10
CA GLY A 8 22.53 10.10 -39.04
C GLY A 8 23.95 10.49 -39.46
N TRP A 9 24.23 11.79 -39.64
CA TRP A 9 25.59 12.26 -39.96
C TRP A 9 26.62 11.84 -38.89
N GLY A 10 27.74 11.25 -39.32
CA GLY A 10 28.81 10.77 -38.45
C GLY A 10 28.63 9.32 -37.95
N ALA A 11 27.67 8.56 -38.47
CA ALA A 11 27.49 7.13 -38.15
C ALA A 11 28.61 6.23 -38.72
N ASP A 12 29.20 6.62 -39.84
CA ASP A 12 30.32 5.94 -40.51
C ASP A 12 31.70 6.33 -39.95
N ALA A 13 31.75 7.34 -39.08
CA ALA A 13 32.98 7.74 -38.40
C ALA A 13 33.59 6.55 -37.63
N SER A 14 34.92 6.60 -37.42
CA SER A 14 35.61 5.66 -36.51
C SER A 14 34.86 5.58 -35.18
N PHE A 15 34.73 4.38 -34.60
CA PHE A 15 33.86 4.12 -33.44
C PHE A 15 33.96 5.18 -32.33
N GLU A 16 35.17 5.60 -32.00
CA GLU A 16 35.50 6.61 -30.98
C GLU A 16 34.94 8.02 -31.26
N LYS A 17 34.55 8.31 -32.52
CA LYS A 17 34.08 9.62 -32.99
C LYS A 17 32.58 9.62 -33.34
N ARG A 18 31.89 8.49 -33.15
CA ARG A 18 30.46 8.38 -33.45
C ARG A 18 29.63 9.13 -32.41
N PRO A 19 28.53 9.78 -32.80
CA PRO A 19 27.56 10.31 -31.84
C PRO A 19 27.08 9.20 -30.89
N GLY A 20 27.24 9.40 -29.58
CA GLY A 20 26.84 8.43 -28.55
C GLY A 20 27.95 7.54 -27.99
N VAL A 21 29.21 7.69 -28.42
CA VAL A 21 30.38 7.01 -27.85
C VAL A 21 31.22 7.99 -27.03
N PRO A 22 31.66 7.65 -25.80
CA PRO A 22 31.40 6.40 -25.07
C PRO A 22 29.93 6.28 -24.65
N GLU A 23 29.37 5.08 -24.82
CA GLU A 23 28.01 4.77 -24.37
C GLU A 23 27.97 4.50 -22.86
N GLU A 24 26.80 4.71 -22.24
CA GLU A 24 26.56 4.25 -20.88
C GLU A 24 26.65 2.71 -20.83
N ARG A 25 27.41 2.17 -19.87
CA ARG A 25 27.53 0.71 -19.74
C ARG A 25 26.18 0.09 -19.38
N HIS A 26 25.91 -1.11 -19.88
CA HIS A 26 24.78 -1.93 -19.45
C HIS A 26 25.28 -3.17 -18.70
N PRO A 27 24.94 -3.34 -17.41
CA PRO A 27 24.15 -2.44 -16.57
C PRO A 27 24.91 -1.15 -16.20
N PRO A 28 24.19 -0.04 -15.92
CA PRO A 28 24.81 1.20 -15.50
C PRO A 28 25.61 0.99 -14.21
N LYS A 29 26.81 1.56 -14.14
CA LYS A 29 27.61 1.51 -12.92
C LYS A 29 26.86 2.30 -11.83
N PRO A 30 26.58 1.72 -10.65
CA PRO A 30 25.93 2.46 -9.59
C PRO A 30 26.75 3.70 -9.23
N LEU A 31 26.12 4.87 -9.22
CA LEU A 31 26.73 6.15 -8.80
C LEU A 31 27.20 6.11 -7.33
N VAL A 32 26.56 5.29 -6.52
CA VAL A 32 26.86 5.06 -5.11
C VAL A 32 26.70 3.58 -4.84
N GLU A 33 27.65 2.97 -4.12
CA GLU A 33 27.41 1.70 -3.45
C GLU A 33 26.41 1.96 -2.33
N ILE A 34 25.12 1.84 -2.65
CA ILE A 34 24.06 1.92 -1.66
C ILE A 34 24.15 0.64 -0.82
N ALA A 35 24.92 0.68 0.27
CA ALA A 35 24.73 -0.27 1.36
C ALA A 35 23.25 -0.20 1.76
N GLY A 36 22.59 -1.35 1.87
CA GLY A 36 21.14 -1.43 2.05
C GLY A 36 20.61 -0.51 3.14
N TYR A 37 19.35 -0.08 3.01
CA TYR A 37 18.72 0.83 3.97
C TYR A 37 18.80 0.27 5.39
N PRO A 38 19.29 1.04 6.39
CA PRO A 38 19.32 0.58 7.77
C PRO A 38 17.90 0.30 8.23
N GLN A 39 17.68 -0.91 8.76
CA GLN A 39 16.39 -1.29 9.29
C GLN A 39 16.18 -0.63 10.66
N GLN A 40 14.97 -0.12 10.91
CA GLN A 40 14.60 0.39 12.22
C GLN A 40 14.86 -0.66 13.31
N THR A 41 15.63 -0.29 14.33
CA THR A 41 16.11 -1.20 15.39
C THR A 41 15.19 -1.28 16.61
N LEU A 42 14.24 -0.34 16.74
CA LEU A 42 13.41 -0.18 17.93
C LEU A 42 11.95 -0.60 17.67
N GLY A 43 11.47 -1.50 18.54
CA GLY A 43 10.06 -1.92 18.60
C GLY A 43 9.71 -3.08 17.66
N THR A 44 8.61 -3.75 17.97
CA THR A 44 8.04 -4.81 17.13
C THR A 44 6.96 -4.18 16.23
N PRO A 45 6.92 -4.50 14.91
CA PRO A 45 5.86 -4.00 14.05
C PRO A 45 4.50 -4.43 14.58
N SER A 46 3.53 -3.50 14.60
CA SER A 46 2.17 -3.81 15.05
C SER A 46 1.55 -4.94 14.24
N ALA A 47 1.85 -5.01 12.94
CA ALA A 47 1.45 -6.10 12.08
C ALA A 47 2.53 -6.42 11.03
N LYS A 48 2.72 -7.71 10.75
CA LYS A 48 3.69 -8.20 9.75
C LYS A 48 2.95 -8.96 8.65
N SER A 49 3.21 -8.60 7.40
CA SER A 49 2.73 -9.37 6.24
C SER A 49 3.49 -10.68 6.13
N TYR A 50 2.79 -11.77 5.81
CA TYR A 50 3.41 -13.07 5.52
C TYR A 50 4.04 -13.13 4.12
N TYR A 51 3.68 -12.20 3.24
CA TYR A 51 4.02 -12.23 1.81
C TYR A 51 5.01 -11.14 1.38
N ARG A 52 5.39 -10.25 2.30
CA ARG A 52 6.34 -9.18 2.04
C ARG A 52 7.42 -9.16 3.12
N PRO A 53 8.68 -8.88 2.76
CA PRO A 53 9.71 -8.59 3.77
C PRO A 53 9.31 -7.36 4.58
N LEU A 54 9.83 -7.26 5.80
CA LEU A 54 9.61 -6.09 6.64
C LEU A 54 10.31 -4.88 6.00
N THR A 55 9.58 -3.77 5.87
CA THR A 55 10.13 -2.53 5.34
C THR A 55 11.13 -1.91 6.32
N ALA A 56 12.04 -1.07 5.81
CA ALA A 56 13.04 -0.40 6.65
C ALA A 56 12.42 0.42 7.79
N VAL A 57 11.26 1.03 7.53
CA VAL A 57 10.44 1.76 8.50
C VAL A 57 9.08 1.08 8.63
N TYR A 58 8.60 0.92 9.87
CA TYR A 58 7.31 0.28 10.15
C TYR A 58 6.62 0.93 11.36
N GLY A 59 5.28 0.86 11.36
CA GLY A 59 4.48 1.39 12.46
C GLY A 59 4.59 0.55 13.73
N THR A 60 4.88 1.21 14.85
CA THR A 60 4.93 0.64 16.21
C THR A 60 3.96 1.32 17.18
N ALA A 61 3.42 2.49 16.81
CA ALA A 61 2.67 3.37 17.71
C ALA A 61 1.31 2.81 18.14
N VAL A 62 0.66 2.00 17.29
CA VAL A 62 -0.70 1.49 17.55
C VAL A 62 -0.63 -0.02 17.80
N PRO A 63 -0.65 -0.49 19.06
CA PRO A 63 -0.66 -1.91 19.35
C PRO A 63 -1.99 -2.53 18.92
N LEU A 64 -1.95 -3.72 18.31
CA LEU A 64 -3.15 -4.47 17.91
C LEU A 64 -3.87 -5.04 19.15
N ARG A 65 -4.85 -4.29 19.65
CA ARG A 65 -5.69 -4.64 20.81
C ARG A 65 -7.11 -5.02 20.37
N GLY A 66 -7.87 -5.64 21.29
CA GLY A 66 -9.28 -5.96 21.06
C GLY A 66 -9.54 -6.98 19.95
N LEU A 67 -10.81 -7.07 19.54
CA LEU A 67 -11.27 -7.86 18.41
C LEU A 67 -10.82 -7.22 17.09
N SER A 68 -10.78 -5.88 17.01
CA SER A 68 -10.24 -5.13 15.87
C SER A 68 -8.81 -5.56 15.54
N GLY A 69 -7.96 -5.74 16.57
CA GLY A 69 -6.60 -6.24 16.43
C GLY A 69 -6.51 -7.69 15.96
N VAL A 70 -7.43 -8.57 16.37
CA VAL A 70 -7.51 -9.96 15.87
C VAL A 70 -7.86 -9.96 14.38
N ILE A 71 -8.84 -9.17 13.96
CA ILE A 71 -9.22 -9.06 12.55
C ILE A 71 -8.04 -8.55 11.71
N ARG A 72 -7.29 -7.55 12.20
CA ARG A 72 -6.06 -7.08 11.52
C ARG A 72 -5.03 -8.20 11.41
N ARG A 73 -4.78 -8.99 12.47
CA ARG A 73 -3.87 -10.17 12.38
C ARG A 73 -4.29 -11.16 11.30
N ILE A 74 -5.59 -11.39 11.12
CA ILE A 74 -6.11 -12.27 10.06
C ILE A 74 -5.92 -11.62 8.69
N ALA A 75 -6.18 -10.31 8.55
CA ALA A 75 -6.01 -9.57 7.31
C ALA A 75 -4.55 -9.65 6.80
N TYR A 76 -3.55 -9.51 7.68
CA TYR A 76 -2.13 -9.59 7.29
C TYR A 76 -1.63 -11.00 6.95
N ARG A 77 -2.44 -12.05 7.17
CA ARG A 77 -2.22 -13.41 6.64
C ARG A 77 -2.77 -13.60 5.23
N VAL A 78 -3.44 -12.59 4.66
CA VAL A 78 -3.98 -12.62 3.29
C VAL A 78 -3.04 -11.81 2.37
N PRO A 79 -2.75 -12.30 1.14
CA PRO A 79 -1.94 -11.54 0.19
C PRO A 79 -2.55 -10.19 -0.18
N ASP A 80 -1.69 -9.20 -0.40
CA ASP A 80 -2.06 -7.80 -0.62
C ASP A 80 -2.91 -7.58 -1.88
N TYR A 81 -2.76 -8.43 -2.90
CA TYR A 81 -3.54 -8.36 -4.13
C TYR A 81 -4.96 -8.92 -3.99
N LYS A 82 -5.28 -9.63 -2.89
CA LYS A 82 -6.61 -10.21 -2.71
C LYS A 82 -7.56 -9.19 -2.09
N PRO A 83 -8.76 -8.96 -2.66
CA PRO A 83 -9.71 -7.99 -2.14
C PRO A 83 -10.16 -8.29 -0.71
N ARG A 84 -10.21 -9.58 -0.33
CA ARG A 84 -10.53 -10.02 1.04
C ARG A 84 -9.68 -9.35 2.11
N ARG A 85 -8.40 -9.09 1.84
CA ARG A 85 -7.51 -8.42 2.81
C ARG A 85 -8.05 -7.04 3.17
N TRP A 86 -8.38 -6.26 2.15
CA TRP A 86 -8.87 -4.90 2.29
C TRP A 86 -10.25 -4.87 2.94
N MET A 87 -11.12 -5.82 2.59
CA MET A 87 -12.43 -5.98 3.24
C MET A 87 -12.30 -6.25 4.75
N LEU A 88 -11.35 -7.11 5.14
CA LEU A 88 -11.08 -7.37 6.57
C LEU A 88 -10.51 -6.14 7.29
N LEU A 89 -9.64 -5.36 6.65
CA LEU A 89 -9.10 -4.13 7.23
C LEU A 89 -10.22 -3.09 7.47
N MET A 90 -11.08 -2.86 6.47
CA MET A 90 -12.22 -1.97 6.62
C MET A 90 -13.18 -2.45 7.72
N LEU A 91 -13.42 -3.76 7.82
CA LEU A 91 -14.22 -4.33 8.91
C LEU A 91 -13.56 -4.08 10.26
N ALA A 92 -12.24 -4.27 10.37
CA ALA A 92 -11.50 -4.00 11.60
C ALA A 92 -11.66 -2.54 12.04
N ASP A 93 -11.62 -1.57 11.11
CA ASP A 93 -11.80 -0.15 11.43
C ASP A 93 -13.21 0.13 11.98
N ARG A 94 -14.24 -0.55 11.47
CA ARG A 94 -15.60 -0.44 12.02
C ARG A 94 -15.71 -1.04 13.42
N VAL A 95 -15.11 -2.21 13.63
CA VAL A 95 -15.09 -2.86 14.95
C VAL A 95 -14.33 -2.00 15.96
N ASP A 96 -13.21 -1.41 15.57
CA ASP A 96 -12.39 -0.54 16.43
C ASP A 96 -13.16 0.67 16.94
N VAL A 97 -13.95 1.29 16.05
CA VAL A 97 -14.83 2.40 16.41
C VAL A 97 -15.90 1.95 17.41
N ILE A 98 -16.53 0.79 17.18
CA ILE A 98 -17.57 0.24 18.07
C ILE A 98 -17.00 -0.12 19.44
N GLU A 99 -15.78 -0.68 19.49
CA GLU A 99 -15.07 -1.01 20.73
C GLU A 99 -14.81 0.22 21.60
N HIS A 100 -14.46 1.36 20.99
CA HIS A 100 -14.16 2.59 21.72
C HIS A 100 -15.39 3.50 21.91
N ASN A 101 -16.40 3.39 21.05
CA ASN A 101 -17.62 4.16 21.09
C ASN A 101 -18.80 3.35 20.55
N ALA A 102 -19.72 2.96 21.44
CA ALA A 102 -20.91 2.19 21.07
C ALA A 102 -22.00 3.02 20.36
N LEU A 103 -21.92 4.35 20.42
CA LEU A 103 -22.91 5.29 19.85
C LEU A 103 -23.15 5.13 18.33
N PRO A 104 -22.13 4.92 17.47
CA PRO A 104 -22.35 4.61 16.06
C PRO A 104 -23.14 3.31 15.82
N LEU A 105 -22.98 2.29 16.68
CA LEU A 105 -23.77 1.06 16.58
C LEU A 105 -25.24 1.34 16.87
N THR A 106 -25.54 2.08 17.93
CA THR A 106 -26.92 2.36 18.36
C THR A 106 -27.66 3.20 17.33
N LEU A 107 -27.02 4.22 16.75
CA LEU A 107 -27.60 5.02 15.67
C LEU A 107 -27.84 4.19 14.40
N GLY A 108 -26.90 3.32 14.03
CA GLY A 108 -27.03 2.45 12.86
C GLY A 108 -28.20 1.46 12.99
N VAL A 109 -28.33 0.81 14.14
CA VAL A 109 -29.46 -0.10 14.43
C VAL A 109 -30.79 0.67 14.44
N GLY A 110 -30.81 1.86 15.04
CA GLY A 110 -31.99 2.73 15.06
C GLY A 110 -32.47 3.13 13.68
N ALA A 111 -31.55 3.50 12.77
CA ALA A 111 -31.87 3.85 11.39
C ALA A 111 -32.44 2.67 10.59
N ILE A 112 -31.88 1.47 10.74
CA ILE A 112 -32.40 0.26 10.09
C ILE A 112 -33.80 -0.07 10.61
N ALA A 113 -34.00 -0.04 11.93
CA ALA A 113 -35.31 -0.31 12.53
C ALA A 113 -36.37 0.70 12.07
N ALA A 114 -36.02 1.99 12.03
CA ALA A 114 -36.91 3.04 11.51
C ALA A 114 -37.24 2.84 10.03
N GLY A 115 -36.26 2.45 9.20
CA GLY A 115 -36.48 2.13 7.78
C GLY A 115 -37.43 0.94 7.59
N VAL A 116 -37.21 -0.16 8.32
CA VAL A 116 -38.08 -1.35 8.27
C VAL A 116 -39.50 -1.04 8.72
N LEU A 117 -39.66 -0.29 9.81
CA LEU A 117 -40.97 0.15 10.30
C LEU A 117 -41.66 1.09 9.30
N GLY A 118 -40.92 2.01 8.68
CA GLY A 118 -41.43 2.91 7.64
C GLY A 118 -41.95 2.16 6.41
N VAL A 119 -41.19 1.19 5.89
CA VAL A 119 -41.61 0.35 4.76
C VAL A 119 -42.86 -0.47 5.13
N ARG A 120 -42.91 -1.03 6.35
CA ARG A 120 -44.06 -1.80 6.84
C ARG A 120 -45.31 -0.95 7.05
N ALA A 121 -45.16 0.30 7.48
CA ALA A 121 -46.27 1.25 7.61
C ALA A 121 -46.82 1.68 6.23
N LEU A 122 -45.95 1.80 5.23
CA LEU A 122 -46.33 2.13 3.85
C LEU A 122 -47.07 0.98 3.15
N SER A 123 -46.67 -0.27 3.42
CA SER A 123 -47.29 -1.48 2.85
C SER A 123 -48.67 -1.84 3.43
N LYS A 124 -49.10 -1.18 4.52
CA LYS A 124 -50.39 -1.44 5.18
C LYS A 124 -51.49 -0.45 4.78
N ARG A 125 -51.21 0.51 3.90
CA ARG A 125 -52.21 1.35 3.24
C ARG A 125 -52.58 0.75 1.89
#